data_AF-A0A2S7EY36-F1
#
_entry.id   AF-A0A2S7EY36-F1
#
_cell.length_a   1.000
_cell.length_b   1.000
_cell.length_c   1.000
_cell.angle_alpha   90.00
_cell.angle_beta   90.00
_cell.angle_gamma   90.00
#
_symmetry.space_group_name_H-M   'P 1'
#
loop_
_entity.id
_entity.type
_entity.pdbx_description
1 polymer ?
#
loop_
_entity_poly.entity_id
_entity_poly.type
_entity_poly.pdbx_seq_one_letter_code
_entity_poly.pdbx_strand_id
1 'polypeptide(L)'
;MRNYDLEFLKRSSLVIGLLVIITLGLIAFAAYLHGSIPPEVSPVALKRTEQRIAPVGAVYAGSTGAATQAAAQAAALAKASAQVAYGGTTDGKAIFDNLCTACHTTGVGKAPTLDHSHWDARIAQGKDTLYKHAIEGYTGPDGGIMPPKGGNPALSEAQIHATVDWMLSNLK
;
A
#
# COMPACT_ATOMS: atom_id res chain seq x y z
N MET A 1 -0.61 51.94 -32.46
CA MET A 1 -0.12 51.15 -31.31
C MET A 1 1.36 51.44 -31.15
N ARG A 2 1.84 51.71 -29.93
CA ARG A 2 3.28 51.96 -29.69
C ARG A 2 4.01 50.62 -29.63
N ASN A 3 5.29 50.59 -29.99
CA ASN A 3 6.09 49.36 -30.03
C ASN A 3 6.09 48.59 -28.69
N TYR A 4 5.93 49.29 -27.57
CA TYR A 4 5.81 48.71 -26.23
C TYR A 4 4.55 47.86 -26.03
N ASP A 5 3.42 48.23 -26.66
CA ASP A 5 2.15 47.49 -26.54
C ASP A 5 2.24 46.14 -27.27
N LEU A 6 2.91 46.12 -28.41
CA LEU A 6 3.15 44.90 -29.19
C LEU A 6 4.10 43.94 -28.46
N GLU A 7 5.15 44.47 -27.85
CA GLU A 7 6.11 43.70 -27.04
C GLU A 7 5.42 43.07 -25.81
N PHE A 8 4.57 43.85 -25.13
CA PHE A 8 3.75 43.38 -24.01
C PHE A 8 2.77 42.27 -24.41
N LEU A 9 2.02 42.47 -25.49
CA LEU A 9 1.05 41.48 -25.98
C LEU A 9 1.76 40.19 -26.43
N LYS A 10 2.92 40.29 -27.09
CA LYS A 10 3.70 39.13 -27.52
C LYS A 10 4.20 38.31 -26.34
N ARG A 11 4.77 38.96 -25.32
CA ARG A 11 5.24 38.28 -24.10
C ARG A 11 4.09 37.66 -23.30
N SER A 12 3.00 38.40 -23.14
CA SER A 12 1.80 37.93 -22.44
C SER A 12 1.16 36.74 -23.16
N SER A 13 1.05 36.78 -24.50
CA SER A 13 0.50 35.69 -25.30
C SER A 13 1.39 34.43 -25.25
N LEU A 14 2.72 34.59 -25.16
CA LEU A 14 3.66 33.46 -25.07
C LEU A 14 3.53 32.76 -23.71
N VAL A 15 3.41 33.53 -22.63
CA VAL A 15 3.16 32.99 -21.27
C VAL A 15 1.82 32.28 -21.21
N ILE A 16 0.75 32.90 -21.73
CA ILE A 16 -0.58 32.27 -21.75
C ILE A 16 -0.56 30.98 -22.58
N GLY A 17 0.06 30.99 -23.76
CA GLY A 17 0.19 29.79 -24.59
C GLY A 17 0.93 28.66 -23.89
N LEU A 18 2.04 28.97 -23.20
CA LEU A 18 2.80 27.99 -22.42
C LEU A 18 1.96 27.40 -21.28
N LEU A 19 1.22 28.24 -20.53
CA LEU A 19 0.33 27.78 -19.46
C LEU A 19 -0.80 26.88 -19.97
N VAL A 20 -1.37 27.19 -21.14
CA VAL A 20 -2.40 26.34 -21.77
C VAL A 20 -1.82 24.97 -22.14
N ILE A 21 -0.63 24.93 -22.73
CA ILE A 21 0.03 23.66 -23.09
C ILE A 21 0.31 22.83 -21.84
N ILE A 22 0.84 23.44 -20.78
CA ILE A 22 1.09 22.75 -19.50
C ILE A 22 -0.22 22.18 -18.94
N THR A 23 -1.28 22.97 -18.94
CA THR A 23 -2.60 22.55 -18.42
C THR A 23 -3.13 21.35 -19.21
N LEU A 24 -3.07 21.39 -20.54
CA LEU A 24 -3.48 20.26 -21.38
C LEU A 24 -2.61 19.02 -21.14
N GLY A 25 -1.30 19.21 -20.95
CA GLY A 25 -0.38 18.13 -20.61
C GLY A 25 -0.72 17.46 -19.28
N LEU A 26 -1.03 18.26 -18.25
CA LEU A 26 -1.45 17.74 -16.94
C LEU A 26 -2.77 16.99 -17.01
N ILE A 27 -3.74 17.47 -17.80
CA ILE A 27 -5.02 16.79 -18.01
C ILE A 27 -4.82 15.43 -18.71
N ALA A 28 -4.02 15.40 -19.79
CA ALA A 28 -3.71 14.17 -20.51
C ALA A 28 -2.98 13.15 -19.62
N PHE A 29 -2.01 13.62 -18.83
CA PHE A 29 -1.28 12.78 -17.89
C PHE A 29 -2.19 12.22 -16.78
N ALA A 30 -3.08 13.05 -16.22
CA ALA A 30 -4.06 12.60 -15.23
C ALA A 30 -5.01 11.54 -15.80
N ALA A 31 -5.48 11.71 -17.05
CA ALA A 31 -6.32 10.73 -17.73
C ALA A 31 -5.58 9.39 -17.95
N TYR A 32 -4.30 9.45 -18.33
CA TYR A 32 -3.45 8.27 -18.49
C TYR A 32 -3.27 7.50 -17.17
N LEU A 33 -2.98 8.22 -16.08
CA LEU A 33 -2.85 7.62 -14.75
C LEU A 33 -4.17 6.99 -14.27
N HIS A 34 -5.31 7.66 -14.50
CA HIS A 34 -6.62 7.13 -14.10
C HIS A 34 -7.00 5.82 -14.83
N GLY A 35 -6.56 5.65 -16.09
CA GLY A 35 -6.75 4.40 -16.83
C GLY A 35 -5.76 3.29 -16.44
N SER A 36 -4.58 3.65 -15.93
CA SER A 36 -3.51 2.70 -15.61
C SER A 36 -3.54 2.22 -14.15
N ILE A 37 -4.12 3.01 -13.24
CA ILE A 37 -4.20 2.70 -11.81
C ILE A 37 -5.62 2.21 -11.51
N PRO A 38 -5.82 0.98 -11.00
CA PRO A 38 -7.15 0.50 -10.65
C PRO A 38 -7.77 1.41 -9.56
N PRO A 39 -9.07 1.72 -9.64
CA PRO A 39 -9.73 2.60 -8.68
C PRO A 39 -9.70 1.98 -7.28
N GLU A 40 -9.38 2.80 -6.29
CA GLU A 40 -9.43 2.41 -4.88
C GLU A 40 -10.87 2.04 -4.50
N VAL A 41 -11.08 0.77 -4.15
CA VAL A 41 -12.39 0.28 -3.73
C VAL A 41 -12.65 0.78 -2.31
N SER A 42 -13.65 1.65 -2.13
CA SER A 42 -13.97 2.17 -0.80
C SER A 42 -14.21 1.04 0.22
N PRO A 43 -13.77 1.19 1.48
CA PRO A 43 -13.96 0.17 2.51
C PRO A 43 -15.45 -0.11 2.77
N VAL A 44 -16.32 0.86 2.50
CA VAL A 44 -17.78 0.69 2.57
C VAL A 44 -18.30 -0.23 1.46
N ALA A 45 -17.77 -0.12 0.23
CA ALA A 45 -18.14 -0.99 -0.88
C ALA A 45 -17.66 -2.44 -0.66
N LEU A 46 -16.48 -2.62 -0.06
CA LEU A 46 -15.98 -3.93 0.37
C LEU A 46 -16.92 -4.55 1.41
N LYS A 47 -17.24 -3.82 2.50
CA LYS A 47 -18.17 -4.30 3.53
C LYS A 47 -19.56 -4.67 2.97
N ARG A 48 -20.10 -3.89 2.04
CA ARG A 48 -21.39 -4.21 1.38
C ARG A 48 -21.31 -5.45 0.50
N THR A 49 -20.14 -5.75 -0.07
CA THR A 49 -19.93 -6.97 -0.85
C THR A 49 -19.83 -8.17 0.08
N GLU A 50 -19.02 -8.06 1.14
CA GLU A 50 -18.88 -9.09 2.18
C GLU A 50 -20.22 -9.47 2.82
N GLN A 51 -21.05 -8.48 3.16
CA GLN A 51 -22.39 -8.70 3.70
C GLN A 51 -23.32 -9.42 2.73
N ARG A 52 -23.12 -9.26 1.41
CA ARG A 52 -23.94 -9.92 0.38
C ARG A 52 -23.49 -11.34 0.04
N ILE A 53 -22.20 -11.63 0.20
CA ILE A 53 -21.65 -12.98 -0.02
C ILE A 53 -21.71 -13.85 1.24
N ALA A 54 -22.09 -13.28 2.39
CA ALA A 54 -22.27 -14.03 3.63
C ALA A 54 -23.33 -15.13 3.43
N PRO A 55 -23.05 -16.37 3.88
CA PRO A 55 -24.00 -17.46 3.73
C PRO A 55 -25.27 -17.18 4.53
N VAL A 56 -26.42 -17.20 3.85
CA VAL A 56 -27.76 -16.99 4.47
C VAL A 56 -28.23 -18.19 5.32
N GLY A 57 -27.43 -19.25 5.38
CA GLY A 57 -27.67 -20.44 6.19
C GLY A 57 -26.56 -21.49 5.97
N ALA A 58 -26.33 -22.33 6.97
CA ALA A 58 -25.45 -23.47 6.85
C ALA A 58 -26.25 -24.68 6.33
N VAL A 59 -25.81 -25.28 5.23
CA VAL A 59 -26.37 -26.54 4.72
C VAL A 59 -25.53 -27.69 5.25
N TYR A 60 -26.14 -28.57 6.05
CA TYR A 60 -25.49 -29.78 6.55
C TYR A 60 -25.57 -30.88 5.49
N ALA A 61 -24.45 -31.12 4.80
CA ALA A 61 -24.34 -32.13 3.74
C ALA A 61 -23.80 -33.49 4.25
N GLY A 62 -23.89 -33.77 5.55
CA GLY A 62 -23.33 -34.98 6.17
C GLY A 62 -21.80 -34.95 6.29
N SER A 63 -21.20 -36.06 6.77
CA SER A 63 -19.75 -36.16 6.99
C SER A 63 -18.93 -36.09 5.70
N THR A 64 -19.44 -36.62 4.59
CA THR A 64 -18.84 -36.50 3.25
C THR A 64 -18.93 -35.09 2.69
N GLY A 65 -20.04 -34.38 2.94
CA GLY A 65 -20.20 -32.98 2.57
C GLY A 65 -19.27 -32.05 3.37
N ALA A 66 -19.12 -32.30 4.67
CA ALA A 66 -18.20 -31.56 5.54
C ALA A 66 -16.74 -31.74 5.11
N ALA A 67 -16.33 -32.97 4.75
CA ALA A 67 -15.00 -33.24 4.22
C ALA A 67 -14.74 -32.52 2.88
N THR A 68 -15.74 -32.47 2.00
CA THR A 68 -15.63 -31.79 0.70
C THR A 68 -15.60 -30.27 0.87
N GLN A 69 -16.36 -29.70 1.81
CA GLN A 69 -16.32 -28.29 2.17
C GLN A 69 -14.97 -27.90 2.79
N ALA A 70 -14.44 -28.73 3.69
CA ALA A 70 -13.11 -28.51 4.27
C ALA A 70 -12.00 -28.58 3.20
N ALA A 71 -12.09 -29.53 2.25
CA ALA A 71 -11.16 -29.61 1.14
C ALA A 71 -11.27 -28.41 0.17
N ALA A 72 -12.49 -27.95 -0.11
CA ALA A 72 -12.73 -26.75 -0.93
C ALA A 72 -12.23 -25.48 -0.23
N GLN A 73 -12.39 -25.38 1.09
CA GLN A 73 -11.89 -24.25 1.88
C GLN A 73 -10.36 -24.27 1.96
N ALA A 74 -9.75 -25.44 2.13
CA ALA A 74 -8.31 -25.62 2.05
C ALA A 74 -7.76 -25.28 0.65
N ALA A 75 -8.47 -25.65 -0.42
CA ALA A 75 -8.10 -25.28 -1.79
C ALA A 75 -8.26 -23.78 -2.05
N ALA A 76 -9.29 -23.13 -1.48
CA ALA A 76 -9.47 -21.69 -1.56
C ALA A 76 -8.38 -20.92 -0.80
N LEU A 77 -7.99 -21.39 0.38
CA LEU A 77 -6.85 -20.87 1.16
C LEU A 77 -5.53 -21.08 0.40
N ALA A 78 -5.33 -22.24 -0.21
CA ALA A 78 -4.16 -22.51 -1.05
C ALA A 78 -4.12 -21.58 -2.29
N LYS A 79 -5.26 -21.31 -2.91
CA LYS A 79 -5.37 -20.38 -4.05
C LYS A 79 -5.17 -18.92 -3.64
N ALA A 80 -5.61 -18.55 -2.44
CA ALA A 80 -5.30 -17.24 -1.84
C ALA A 80 -3.80 -17.11 -1.51
N SER A 81 -3.16 -18.19 -1.06
CA SER A 81 -1.71 -18.22 -0.85
C SER A 81 -0.89 -18.23 -2.15
N ALA A 82 -1.48 -18.65 -3.27
CA ALA A 82 -0.85 -18.61 -4.59
C ALA A 82 -0.75 -17.20 -5.19
N GLN A 83 -1.29 -16.17 -4.51
CA GLN A 83 -1.15 -14.75 -4.86
C GLN A 83 -0.39 -13.98 -3.79
N VAL A 84 0.49 -14.65 -3.04
CA VAL A 84 1.33 -14.00 -2.04
C VAL A 84 2.53 -13.34 -2.72
N ALA A 85 2.79 -12.09 -2.36
CA ALA A 85 3.88 -11.30 -2.93
C ALA A 85 5.23 -12.02 -2.81
N TYR A 86 6.14 -11.77 -3.75
CA TYR A 86 7.51 -12.30 -3.74
C TYR A 86 7.59 -13.84 -3.70
N GLY A 87 6.63 -14.52 -4.31
CA GLY A 87 6.59 -15.98 -4.35
C GLY A 87 6.39 -16.64 -2.98
N GLY A 88 5.87 -15.89 -1.99
CA GLY A 88 5.67 -16.39 -0.64
C GLY A 88 6.93 -16.53 0.20
N THR A 89 8.08 -16.00 -0.25
CA THR A 89 9.31 -16.01 0.56
C THR A 89 9.06 -15.33 1.91
N THR A 90 9.58 -15.90 2.99
CA THR A 90 9.61 -15.29 4.32
C THR A 90 10.99 -14.72 4.66
N ASP A 91 11.86 -14.54 3.66
CA ASP A 91 13.09 -13.78 3.83
C ASP A 91 12.77 -12.29 4.00
N GLY A 92 12.81 -11.82 5.24
CA GLY A 92 12.54 -10.44 5.60
C GLY A 92 13.47 -9.43 4.92
N LYS A 93 14.71 -9.81 4.61
CA LYS A 93 15.64 -8.95 3.86
C LYS A 93 15.16 -8.75 2.43
N ALA A 94 14.80 -9.84 1.76
CA ALA A 94 14.33 -9.79 0.37
C ALA A 94 13.10 -8.89 0.26
N ILE A 95 12.15 -9.00 1.19
CA ILE A 95 10.94 -8.17 1.19
C ILE A 95 11.27 -6.71 1.51
N PHE A 96 12.13 -6.48 2.51
CA PHE A 96 12.58 -5.13 2.85
C PHE A 96 13.22 -4.43 1.65
N ASP A 97 14.15 -5.10 0.98
CA ASP A 97 14.89 -4.59 -0.16
C ASP A 97 13.96 -4.22 -1.33
N ASN A 98 12.92 -5.02 -1.56
CA ASN A 98 11.99 -4.84 -2.69
C ASN A 98 10.85 -3.85 -2.44
N LEU A 99 10.50 -3.55 -1.18
CA LEU A 99 9.34 -2.71 -0.84
C LEU A 99 9.65 -1.63 0.19
N CYS A 100 10.21 -2.04 1.32
CA CYS A 100 10.27 -1.20 2.52
C CYS A 100 11.38 -0.14 2.46
N THR A 101 12.44 -0.40 1.69
CA THR A 101 13.57 0.53 1.46
C THR A 101 13.14 1.89 0.95
N ALA A 102 12.03 1.95 0.19
CA ALA A 102 11.49 3.19 -0.37
C ALA A 102 11.24 4.28 0.68
N CYS A 103 10.90 3.88 1.91
CA CYS A 103 10.65 4.80 3.02
C CYS A 103 11.64 4.61 4.18
N HIS A 104 11.97 3.37 4.54
CA HIS A 104 12.75 3.06 5.75
C HIS A 104 14.28 3.19 5.58
N THR A 105 14.78 3.48 4.38
CA THR A 105 16.21 3.78 4.18
C THR A 105 16.50 5.27 4.36
N THR A 106 15.63 6.14 3.85
CA THR A 106 15.85 7.60 3.77
C THR A 106 14.93 8.40 4.70
N GLY A 107 13.94 7.77 5.33
CA GLY A 107 12.99 8.41 6.23
C GLY A 107 11.90 9.20 5.50
N VAL A 108 11.61 8.88 4.23
CA VAL A 108 10.52 9.51 3.47
C VAL A 108 9.20 9.35 4.20
N GLY A 109 8.40 10.42 4.21
CA GLY A 109 7.13 10.44 4.93
C GLY A 109 7.27 10.31 6.45
N LYS A 110 8.43 10.69 7.01
CA LYS A 110 8.81 10.52 8.43
C LYS A 110 8.84 9.05 8.86
N ALA A 111 9.10 8.14 7.93
CA ALA A 111 9.33 6.74 8.26
C ALA A 111 10.57 6.60 9.16
N PRO A 112 10.55 5.71 10.16
CA PRO A 112 11.72 5.44 10.96
C PRO A 112 12.78 4.75 10.10
N THR A 113 13.96 5.38 9.96
CA THR A 113 15.14 4.72 9.36
C THR A 113 15.63 3.59 10.26
N LEU A 114 16.52 2.73 9.77
CA LEU A 114 17.12 1.65 10.56
C LEU A 114 18.11 2.14 11.64
N ASP A 115 17.94 3.35 12.18
CA ASP A 115 18.78 3.89 13.24
C ASP A 115 18.12 3.64 14.61
N HIS A 116 18.90 3.23 15.61
CA HIS A 116 18.38 2.92 16.96
C HIS A 116 17.54 4.05 17.56
N SER A 117 17.95 5.30 17.36
CA SER A 117 17.26 6.49 17.87
C SER A 117 15.80 6.60 17.39
N HIS A 118 15.47 6.02 16.23
CA HIS A 118 14.09 5.99 15.72
C HIS A 118 13.28 4.80 16.24
N TRP A 119 13.92 3.72 16.69
CA TRP A 119 13.25 2.48 17.07
C TRP A 119 13.11 2.26 18.57
N ASP A 120 13.97 2.83 19.42
CA ASP A 120 13.97 2.52 20.86
C ASP A 120 12.59 2.74 21.52
N ALA A 121 11.97 3.90 21.28
CA ALA A 121 10.63 4.20 21.80
C ALA A 121 9.50 3.37 21.16
N ARG A 122 9.73 2.84 19.95
CA ARG A 122 8.77 1.99 19.22
C ARG A 122 8.85 0.55 19.70
N ILE A 123 10.06 0.03 19.92
CA ILE A 123 10.33 -1.29 20.49
C ILE A 123 9.74 -1.39 21.91
N ALA A 124 9.78 -0.31 22.69
CA ALA A 124 9.17 -0.24 24.01
C ALA A 124 7.63 -0.46 24.00
N GLN A 125 6.96 -0.27 22.86
CA GLN A 125 5.52 -0.55 22.71
C GLN A 125 5.22 -2.04 22.51
N GLY A 126 6.26 -2.88 22.36
CA GLY A 126 6.16 -4.31 22.09
C GLY A 126 6.10 -4.66 20.61
N LYS A 127 6.66 -5.82 20.26
CA LYS A 127 6.71 -6.32 18.87
C LYS A 127 5.33 -6.50 18.26
N ASP A 128 4.36 -7.00 19.03
CA ASP A 128 2.99 -7.21 18.55
C ASP A 128 2.34 -5.91 18.05
N THR A 129 2.61 -4.79 18.74
CA THR A 129 2.16 -3.46 18.32
C THR A 129 2.79 -3.05 16.99
N LEU A 130 4.09 -3.34 16.79
CA LEU A 130 4.79 -3.05 15.54
C LEU A 130 4.24 -3.87 14.38
N TYR A 131 3.99 -5.17 14.59
CA TYR A 131 3.36 -6.01 13.58
C TYR A 131 1.97 -5.49 13.22
N LYS A 132 1.15 -5.16 14.22
CA LYS A 132 -0.19 -4.61 14.01
C LYS A 132 -0.15 -3.32 13.18
N HIS A 133 0.71 -2.37 13.56
CA HIS A 133 0.89 -1.13 12.82
C HIS A 133 1.37 -1.36 11.38
N ALA A 134 2.23 -2.37 11.15
CA ALA A 134 2.68 -2.71 9.81
C ALA A 134 1.60 -3.39 8.95
N ILE A 135 0.72 -4.20 9.57
CA ILE A 135 -0.37 -4.91 8.89
C ILE A 135 -1.54 -3.97 8.59
N GLU A 136 -2.02 -3.26 9.61
CA GLU A 136 -3.22 -2.43 9.54
C GLU A 136 -2.93 -1.01 9.01
N GLY A 137 -1.66 -0.60 9.01
CA GLY A 137 -1.24 0.76 8.76
C GLY A 137 -1.24 1.60 10.04
N TYR A 138 -0.47 2.68 10.04
CA TYR A 138 -0.30 3.55 11.19
C TYR A 138 -0.08 4.99 10.78
N THR A 139 -0.74 5.91 11.49
CA THR A 139 -0.48 7.34 11.39
C THR A 139 0.06 7.83 12.73
N GLY A 140 1.29 8.30 12.72
CA GLY A 140 2.00 8.75 13.91
C GLY A 140 1.61 10.16 14.37
N PRO A 141 1.85 10.48 15.65
CA PRO A 141 1.62 11.83 16.20
C PRO A 141 2.56 12.88 15.59
N ASP A 142 3.69 12.44 15.04
CA ASP A 142 4.61 13.24 14.24
C ASP A 142 4.11 13.50 12.82
N GLY A 143 2.95 12.94 12.43
CA GLY A 143 2.41 13.00 11.08
C GLY A 143 3.08 12.02 10.11
N GLY A 144 3.87 11.06 10.61
CA GLY A 144 4.40 9.98 9.78
C GLY A 144 3.29 9.01 9.37
N ILE A 145 3.32 8.54 8.12
CA ILE A 145 2.30 7.64 7.57
C ILE A 145 2.96 6.34 7.14
N MET A 146 2.51 5.23 7.73
CA MET A 146 2.83 3.87 7.29
C MET A 146 1.56 3.26 6.66
N PRO A 147 1.54 3.01 5.34
CA PRO A 147 0.39 2.41 4.69
C PRO A 147 0.14 0.97 5.19
N PRO A 148 -1.11 0.47 5.16
CA PRO A 148 -1.41 -0.93 5.46
C PRO A 148 -0.57 -1.88 4.62
N LYS A 149 0.02 -2.89 5.27
CA LYS A 149 0.94 -3.87 4.66
C LYS A 149 2.08 -3.24 3.85
N GLY A 150 2.59 -2.08 4.29
CA GLY A 150 3.65 -1.36 3.57
C GLY A 150 3.26 -0.91 2.16
N GLY A 151 1.95 -0.83 1.86
CA GLY A 151 1.42 -0.46 0.54
C GLY A 151 1.25 -1.63 -0.43
N ASN A 152 1.59 -2.86 -0.04
CA ASN A 152 1.39 -4.05 -0.87
C ASN A 152 0.35 -4.99 -0.23
N PRO A 153 -0.92 -4.99 -0.70
CA PRO A 153 -1.97 -5.81 -0.10
C PRO A 153 -1.74 -7.32 -0.24
N ALA A 154 -0.88 -7.74 -1.17
CA ALA A 154 -0.53 -9.14 -1.44
C ALA A 154 0.51 -9.70 -0.46
N LEU A 155 1.08 -8.90 0.44
CA LEU A 155 1.90 -9.42 1.53
C LEU A 155 1.03 -10.21 2.53
N SER A 156 1.53 -11.37 2.92
CA SER A 156 0.97 -12.15 4.02
C SER A 156 1.44 -11.60 5.37
N GLU A 157 0.71 -11.89 6.45
CA GLU A 157 1.09 -11.48 7.81
C GLU A 157 2.45 -12.09 8.21
N ALA A 158 2.69 -13.36 7.86
CA ALA A 158 3.96 -14.05 8.11
C ALA A 158 5.14 -13.31 7.46
N GLN A 159 4.96 -12.81 6.24
CA GLN A 159 5.95 -12.01 5.55
C GLN A 159 6.20 -10.66 6.21
N ILE A 160 5.15 -10.01 6.69
CA ILE A 160 5.27 -8.74 7.42
C ILE A 160 6.02 -8.96 8.73
N HIS A 161 5.69 -10.01 9.48
CA HIS A 161 6.37 -10.36 10.72
C HIS A 161 7.87 -10.61 10.48
N ALA A 162 8.20 -11.43 9.48
CA ALA A 162 9.58 -11.71 9.12
C ALA A 162 10.35 -10.45 8.69
N THR A 163 9.69 -9.53 7.98
CA THR A 163 10.29 -8.26 7.56
C THR A 163 10.54 -7.33 8.75
N VAL A 164 9.57 -7.19 9.66
CA VAL A 164 9.71 -6.39 10.87
C VAL A 164 10.80 -6.96 11.78
N ASP A 165 10.86 -8.28 11.97
CA ASP A 165 11.92 -8.92 12.75
C ASP A 165 13.30 -8.71 12.12
N TRP A 166 13.40 -8.79 10.79
CA TRP A 166 14.63 -8.49 10.09
C TRP A 166 15.05 -7.03 10.31
N MET A 167 14.13 -6.07 10.19
CA MET A 167 14.43 -4.65 10.43
C MET A 167 14.94 -4.42 11.86
N LEU A 168 14.26 -4.99 12.87
CA LEU A 168 14.66 -4.87 14.27
C LEU A 168 16.03 -5.50 14.55
N SER A 169 16.40 -6.54 13.80
CA SER A 169 17.69 -7.23 13.95
C SER A 169 18.84 -6.52 13.20
N ASN A 170 18.54 -5.55 12.34
CA ASN A 170 19.50 -4.85 11.48
C ASN A 170 19.53 -3.34 11.73
N LEU A 171 19.16 -2.93 12.94
CA LEU A 171 19.30 -1.54 13.40
C LEU A 171 20.78 -1.16 13.52
N LYS A 172 21.08 0.13 13.29
CA LYS A 172 22.40 0.75 13.31
C LYS A 172 22.52 1.80 14.40
#